data_AF-A0A3B3S1X1-F1
#
_entry.id   AF-A0A3B3S1X1-F1
#
_cell.length_a   1.000
_cell.length_b   1.000
_cell.length_c   1.000
_cell.angle_alpha   90.00
_cell.angle_beta   90.00
_cell.angle_gamma   90.00
#
_symmetry.space_group_name_H-M   'P 1'
#
loop_
_entity.id
_entity.type
_entity.pdbx_description
1 polymer ?
#
loop_
_entity_poly.entity_id
_entity_poly.type
_entity_poly.pdbx_seq_one_letter_code
_entity_poly.pdbx_strand_id
1 'polypeptide(L)'
;MKTYCIISAIPSLLSKLIYTEFFYILSLDITAFVGLGGKTLLFPYETDYSYVKLVPQKPLQLQAFTLCMTLATELDGEREIILFAYRTKDFDELNVWREKDGRLSFYLSGDGVFFNMPPLSTFKTNVCVTWNSTTGLSAFWMDGKRSARQVYKPGHTISAQGTVILGQDPDAFLGEYEAYQSFIGEISNVNMWDYVLSDSDIQALHCDCSIPKGNIFDWNTVQYEINGNVLIIPDGQSNTVPNMGLC
;
A
#
# COMPACT_ATOMS: atom_id res chain seq x y z
N MET A 1 -79.90 -43.19 -25.12
CA MET A 1 -80.46 -42.76 -23.82
C MET A 1 -79.32 -42.74 -22.81
N LYS A 2 -78.89 -41.53 -22.38
CA LYS A 2 -78.15 -41.16 -21.15
C LYS A 2 -76.84 -41.91 -20.79
N THR A 3 -75.78 -41.41 -20.13
CA THR A 3 -75.29 -40.10 -19.66
C THR A 3 -74.06 -40.42 -18.75
N TYR A 4 -72.86 -39.85 -19.01
CA TYR A 4 -71.79 -39.37 -18.08
C TYR A 4 -71.17 -40.38 -17.04
N CYS A 5 -70.01 -40.24 -16.37
CA CYS A 5 -68.88 -39.30 -16.26
C CYS A 5 -67.72 -39.95 -15.45
N ILE A 6 -66.47 -39.57 -15.76
CA ILE A 6 -65.28 -39.22 -14.92
C ILE A 6 -64.88 -40.11 -13.71
N ILE A 7 -63.58 -40.45 -13.58
CA ILE A 7 -62.68 -40.08 -12.44
C ILE A 7 -61.24 -40.66 -12.60
N SER A 8 -60.28 -39.73 -12.41
CA SER A 8 -58.88 -39.77 -11.92
C SER A 8 -57.84 -40.79 -12.42
N ALA A 9 -56.73 -40.22 -12.89
CA ALA A 9 -55.42 -40.84 -12.96
C ALA A 9 -54.68 -40.74 -11.60
N ILE A 10 -53.98 -41.81 -11.23
CA ILE A 10 -52.91 -41.89 -10.22
C ILE A 10 -51.78 -42.68 -10.92
N PRO A 11 -50.53 -42.18 -11.00
CA PRO A 11 -49.50 -42.39 -9.95
C PRO A 11 -48.51 -41.21 -9.85
N SER A 12 -47.59 -41.04 -8.90
CA SER A 12 -47.07 -41.80 -7.76
C SER A 12 -46.26 -40.80 -6.92
N LEU A 13 -46.34 -40.90 -5.60
CA LEU A 13 -45.38 -40.29 -4.66
C LEU A 13 -43.97 -40.79 -4.96
N LEU A 14 -43.01 -39.88 -5.16
CA LEU A 14 -41.59 -40.07 -4.84
C LEU A 14 -40.90 -38.70 -4.77
N SER A 15 -40.68 -38.25 -3.52
CA SER A 15 -39.51 -37.51 -3.03
C SER A 15 -38.92 -36.39 -3.91
N LYS A 16 -39.31 -35.15 -3.63
CA LYS A 16 -38.40 -34.00 -3.72
C LYS A 16 -38.42 -33.27 -2.39
N LEU A 17 -37.65 -33.81 -1.45
CA LEU A 17 -37.19 -33.10 -0.26
C LEU A 17 -36.43 -31.86 -0.74
N ILE A 18 -36.94 -30.70 -0.37
CA ILE A 18 -36.28 -29.41 -0.54
C ILE A 18 -35.15 -29.37 0.49
N TYR A 19 -33.92 -29.64 0.04
CA TYR A 19 -32.71 -29.41 0.83
C TYR A 19 -32.43 -27.91 0.80
N THR A 20 -32.83 -27.21 1.84
CA THR A 20 -32.42 -25.83 2.10
C THR A 20 -31.01 -25.89 2.72
N GLU A 21 -29.98 -25.90 1.88
CA GLU A 21 -28.59 -25.80 2.34
C GLU A 21 -28.33 -24.38 2.86
N PHE A 22 -28.39 -24.21 4.18
CA PHE A 22 -27.84 -23.05 4.87
C PHE A 22 -26.32 -23.11 4.77
N PHE A 23 -25.75 -22.47 3.74
CA PHE A 23 -24.32 -22.18 3.69
C PHE A 23 -24.00 -21.13 4.77
N TYR A 24 -23.64 -21.60 5.96
CA TYR A 24 -22.88 -20.78 6.90
C TYR A 24 -21.48 -20.59 6.31
N ILE A 25 -21.26 -19.45 5.66
CA ILE A 25 -19.92 -18.99 5.33
C ILE A 25 -19.24 -18.70 6.68
N LEU A 26 -18.40 -19.64 7.13
CA LEU A 26 -17.37 -19.34 8.11
C LEU A 26 -16.47 -18.29 7.47
N SER A 27 -16.68 -17.02 7.80
CA SER A 27 -15.69 -16.00 7.53
C SER A 27 -14.44 -16.41 8.30
N LEU A 28 -13.39 -16.82 7.58
CA LEU A 28 -12.05 -16.80 8.14
C LEU A 28 -11.76 -15.34 8.47
N ASP A 29 -11.86 -14.99 9.75
CA ASP A 29 -11.30 -13.75 10.26
C ASP A 29 -9.78 -13.86 10.09
N ILE A 30 -9.28 -13.37 8.95
CA ILE A 30 -7.87 -13.09 8.77
C ILE A 30 -7.52 -12.09 9.86
N THR A 31 -6.61 -12.47 10.74
CA THR A 31 -6.30 -11.68 11.93
C THR A 31 -5.46 -10.49 11.49
N ALA A 32 -6.12 -9.35 11.23
CA ALA A 32 -5.43 -8.09 11.01
C ALA A 32 -4.74 -7.67 12.32
N PHE A 33 -3.44 -7.48 12.27
CA PHE A 33 -2.67 -6.95 13.39
C PHE A 33 -2.81 -5.42 13.42
N VAL A 34 -2.60 -4.81 14.59
CA VAL A 34 -2.72 -3.35 14.77
C VAL A 34 -1.40 -2.78 15.27
N GLY A 35 -0.88 -1.80 14.53
CA GLY A 35 0.21 -0.92 14.94
C GLY A 35 1.61 -1.50 14.74
N LEU A 36 2.41 -0.78 13.95
CA LEU A 36 3.83 -1.06 13.67
C LEU A 36 4.77 -0.01 14.29
N GLY A 37 4.27 0.84 15.19
CA GLY A 37 5.09 1.84 15.89
C GLY A 37 6.29 1.21 16.60
N GLY A 38 7.48 1.79 16.38
CA GLY A 38 8.76 1.27 16.89
C GLY A 38 9.18 -0.07 16.28
N LYS A 39 8.58 -0.48 15.16
CA LYS A 39 8.89 -1.72 14.44
C LYS A 39 9.22 -1.44 12.97
N THR A 40 9.99 -2.35 12.39
CA THR A 40 10.42 -2.35 10.99
C THR A 40 9.99 -3.66 10.33
N LEU A 41 9.51 -3.58 9.10
CA LEU A 41 9.30 -4.73 8.23
C LEU A 41 10.61 -5.05 7.53
N LEU A 42 11.11 -6.28 7.68
CA LEU A 42 12.29 -6.78 7.00
C LEU A 42 11.86 -7.82 5.95
N PHE A 43 12.18 -7.52 4.70
CA PHE A 43 12.08 -8.40 3.53
C PHE A 43 13.47 -9.00 3.27
N PRO A 44 13.76 -10.23 3.72
CA PRO A 44 15.14 -10.71 3.85
C PRO A 44 15.76 -11.16 2.52
N TYR A 45 14.96 -11.55 1.53
CA TYR A 45 15.42 -12.03 0.24
C TYR A 45 14.32 -11.97 -0.81
N GLU A 46 14.71 -12.15 -2.07
CA GLU A 46 13.83 -12.10 -3.24
C GLU A 46 12.74 -13.17 -3.18
N THR A 47 11.48 -12.77 -3.36
CA THR A 47 10.35 -13.69 -3.51
C THR A 47 9.29 -13.08 -4.42
N ASP A 48 8.37 -13.88 -4.93
CA ASP A 48 7.12 -13.49 -5.61
C ASP A 48 5.88 -13.69 -4.73
N TYR A 49 6.06 -13.97 -3.42
CA TYR A 49 4.96 -14.27 -2.51
C TYR A 49 5.01 -13.54 -1.16
N SER A 50 6.11 -12.83 -0.83
CA SER A 50 6.23 -12.12 0.45
C SER A 50 5.78 -10.67 0.32
N TYR A 51 4.73 -10.30 1.04
CA TYR A 51 4.19 -8.95 1.03
C TYR A 51 3.45 -8.61 2.33
N VAL A 52 3.21 -7.32 2.55
CA VAL A 52 2.36 -6.83 3.65
C VAL A 52 1.23 -5.99 3.07
N LYS A 53 -0.01 -6.34 3.41
CA LYS A 53 -1.18 -5.50 3.11
C LYS A 53 -1.36 -4.48 4.21
N LEU A 54 -1.60 -3.23 3.82
CA LEU A 54 -1.99 -2.16 4.75
C LEU A 54 -3.47 -1.82 4.57
N VAL A 55 -4.21 -1.76 5.67
CA VAL A 55 -5.61 -1.37 5.69
C VAL A 55 -5.70 0.12 6.05
N PRO A 56 -6.21 0.98 5.15
CA PRO A 56 -6.24 2.42 5.37
C PRO A 56 -7.35 2.80 6.35
N GLN A 57 -7.14 3.89 7.10
CA GLN A 57 -8.14 4.44 8.03
C GLN A 57 -9.36 5.01 7.31
N LYS A 58 -9.20 5.40 6.04
CA LYS A 58 -10.27 5.87 5.14
C LYS A 58 -9.95 5.49 3.69
N PRO A 59 -10.95 5.36 2.80
CA PRO A 59 -10.71 4.99 1.40
C PRO A 59 -9.76 5.96 0.69
N LEU A 60 -8.90 5.45 -0.19
CA LEU A 60 -7.99 6.24 -1.03
C LEU A 60 -8.72 6.90 -2.22
N GLN A 61 -9.81 7.63 -1.95
CA GLN A 61 -10.46 8.50 -2.94
C GLN A 61 -9.83 9.90 -2.89
N LEU A 62 -8.65 10.06 -3.50
CA LEU A 62 -7.77 11.20 -3.21
C LEU A 62 -7.66 12.19 -4.38
N GLN A 63 -7.68 13.48 -4.03
CA GLN A 63 -7.36 14.61 -4.92
C GLN A 63 -5.99 15.22 -4.61
N ALA A 64 -5.36 14.81 -3.53
CA ALA A 64 -4.01 15.18 -3.14
C ALA A 64 -3.50 14.12 -2.17
N PHE A 65 -2.19 13.97 -2.07
CA PHE A 65 -1.61 13.16 -1.02
C PHE A 65 -0.21 13.61 -0.63
N THR A 66 0.18 13.18 0.56
CA THR A 66 1.57 13.02 0.97
C THR A 66 1.75 11.58 1.41
N LEU A 67 2.77 10.90 0.91
CA LEU A 67 3.16 9.55 1.33
C LEU A 67 4.63 9.61 1.76
N CYS A 68 4.92 9.19 2.97
CA CYS A 68 6.27 9.10 3.52
C CYS A 68 6.57 7.69 4.00
N MET A 69 7.79 7.23 3.81
CA MET A 69 8.30 5.93 4.23
C MET A 69 9.80 6.02 4.54
N THR A 70 10.28 5.22 5.49
CA THR A 70 11.71 5.04 5.73
C THR A 70 12.15 3.72 5.09
N LEU A 71 13.16 3.80 4.23
CA LEU A 71 13.64 2.68 3.41
C LEU A 71 15.13 2.44 3.65
N ALA A 72 15.55 1.18 3.70
CA ALA A 72 16.94 0.77 3.56
C ALA A 72 17.01 -0.49 2.69
N THR A 73 17.95 -0.56 1.75
CA THR A 73 18.09 -1.70 0.84
C THR A 73 19.54 -1.86 0.39
N GLU A 74 20.00 -3.11 0.29
CA GLU A 74 21.30 -3.43 -0.33
C GLU A 74 21.19 -3.63 -1.84
N LEU A 75 19.97 -3.65 -2.40
CA LEU A 75 19.78 -3.79 -3.83
C LEU A 75 20.37 -2.57 -4.55
N ASP A 76 21.29 -2.81 -5.48
CA ASP A 76 21.88 -1.81 -6.37
C ASP A 76 21.68 -2.19 -7.84
N GLY A 77 22.42 -1.55 -8.76
CA GLY A 77 22.45 -1.92 -10.17
C GLY A 77 21.17 -1.67 -10.99
N GLU A 78 21.12 -2.28 -12.17
CA GLU A 78 20.03 -2.14 -13.15
C GLU A 78 18.83 -3.03 -12.81
N ARG A 79 18.16 -2.72 -11.70
CA ARG A 79 16.97 -3.42 -11.20
C ARG A 79 15.84 -2.45 -10.87
N GLU A 80 14.63 -2.79 -11.28
CA GLU A 80 13.39 -2.14 -10.83
C GLU A 80 12.99 -2.68 -9.45
N ILE A 81 12.58 -1.80 -8.54
CA ILE A 81 12.16 -2.17 -7.19
C ILE A 81 10.89 -1.42 -6.82
N ILE A 82 9.83 -2.16 -6.50
CA ILE A 82 8.60 -1.58 -5.96
C ILE A 82 8.84 -1.09 -4.52
N LEU A 83 8.45 0.14 -4.23
CA LEU A 83 8.59 0.75 -2.90
C LEU A 83 7.23 0.84 -2.18
N PHE A 84 6.17 1.10 -2.93
CA PHE A 84 4.79 1.13 -2.46
C PHE A 84 3.86 0.85 -3.63
N ALA A 85 2.88 -0.05 -3.44
CA ALA A 85 1.87 -0.34 -4.45
C ALA A 85 0.46 -0.11 -3.90
N TYR A 86 -0.39 0.55 -4.69
CA TYR A 86 -1.83 0.63 -4.46
C TYR A 86 -2.56 0.23 -5.74
N ARG A 87 -3.17 -0.95 -5.69
CA ARG A 87 -3.78 -1.61 -6.85
C ARG A 87 -5.29 -1.57 -6.75
N THR A 88 -5.96 -0.96 -7.72
CA THR A 88 -7.39 -1.17 -7.95
C THR A 88 -7.60 -2.39 -8.83
N LYS A 89 -8.85 -2.78 -9.07
CA LYS A 89 -9.18 -3.94 -9.91
C LYS A 89 -8.46 -3.92 -11.27
N ASP A 90 -8.37 -2.75 -11.88
CA ASP A 90 -7.93 -2.61 -13.27
C ASP A 90 -6.63 -1.80 -13.41
N PHE A 91 -6.26 -0.95 -12.44
CA PHE A 91 -5.05 -0.11 -12.54
C PHE A 91 -4.08 -0.19 -11.36
N ASP A 92 -2.80 0.03 -11.65
CA ASP A 92 -1.78 0.50 -10.71
C ASP A 92 -2.12 1.94 -10.36
N GLU A 93 -2.99 2.09 -9.37
CA GLU A 93 -3.67 3.35 -9.09
C GLU A 93 -2.73 4.34 -8.41
N LEU A 94 -1.79 3.85 -7.58
CA LEU A 94 -0.66 4.61 -7.08
C LEU A 94 0.52 3.67 -6.77
N ASN A 95 1.55 3.68 -7.61
CA ASN A 95 2.79 2.95 -7.36
C ASN A 95 3.97 3.90 -7.21
N VAL A 96 4.95 3.56 -6.36
CA VAL A 96 6.23 4.25 -6.20
C VAL A 96 7.35 3.26 -6.43
N TRP A 97 8.32 3.62 -7.28
CA TRP A 97 9.40 2.72 -7.69
C TRP A 97 10.78 3.37 -7.57
N ARG A 98 11.79 2.50 -7.46
CA ARG A 98 13.12 2.76 -8.01
C ARG A 98 13.22 2.08 -9.36
N GLU A 99 13.49 2.84 -10.41
CA GLU A 99 13.62 2.33 -11.77
C GLU A 99 14.98 1.67 -12.02
N LYS A 100 15.09 0.92 -13.13
CA LYS A 100 16.34 0.28 -13.58
C LYS A 100 17.49 1.28 -13.76
N ASP A 101 17.18 2.51 -14.16
CA ASP A 101 18.17 3.58 -14.32
C ASP A 101 18.50 4.35 -13.01
N GLY A 102 17.95 3.88 -11.89
CA GLY A 102 18.19 4.43 -10.55
C GLY A 102 17.32 5.64 -10.20
N ARG A 103 16.49 6.16 -11.11
CA ARG A 103 15.54 7.23 -10.80
C ARG A 103 14.45 6.72 -9.87
N LEU A 104 13.92 7.61 -9.02
CA LEU A 104 12.66 7.35 -8.35
C LEU A 104 11.50 7.79 -9.23
N SER A 105 10.42 7.05 -9.21
CA SER A 105 9.22 7.40 -9.97
C SER A 105 7.96 7.13 -9.15
N PHE A 106 6.86 7.75 -9.59
CA PHE A 106 5.54 7.28 -9.17
C PHE A 106 4.54 7.34 -10.31
N TYR A 107 3.55 6.46 -10.23
CA TYR A 107 2.54 6.19 -11.24
C TYR A 107 1.16 6.47 -10.67
N LEU A 108 0.24 6.90 -11.53
CA LEU A 108 -1.15 7.22 -11.21
C LEU A 108 -2.03 6.73 -12.38
N SER A 109 -2.32 5.43 -12.44
CA SER A 109 -3.07 4.75 -13.51
C SER A 109 -2.50 5.05 -14.92
N GLY A 110 -1.48 4.28 -15.35
CA GLY A 110 -0.77 4.47 -16.62
C GLY A 110 0.58 5.19 -16.44
N ASP A 111 1.03 5.96 -17.45
CA ASP A 111 2.38 6.57 -17.47
C ASP A 111 2.77 7.32 -16.19
N GLY A 112 4.01 7.12 -15.74
CA GLY A 112 4.58 7.70 -14.52
C GLY A 112 5.40 9.00 -14.71
N VAL A 113 5.87 9.55 -13.60
CA VAL A 113 6.79 10.70 -13.55
C VAL A 113 8.08 10.33 -12.81
N PHE A 114 9.22 10.82 -13.31
CA PHE A 114 10.55 10.35 -12.91
C PHE A 114 11.39 11.49 -12.29
N PHE A 115 12.11 11.18 -11.23
CA PHE A 115 12.95 12.12 -10.49
C PHE A 115 14.36 11.57 -10.32
N ASN A 116 15.35 12.39 -10.68
CA ASN A 116 16.76 12.10 -10.42
C ASN A 116 17.06 12.43 -8.94
N MET A 117 16.89 11.44 -8.07
CA MET A 117 17.19 11.52 -6.64
C MET A 117 18.54 10.84 -6.34
N PRO A 118 19.19 11.16 -5.21
CA PRO A 118 20.30 10.34 -4.73
C PRO A 118 19.90 8.86 -4.61
N PRO A 119 20.82 7.90 -4.83
CA PRO A 119 20.48 6.49 -4.74
C PRO A 119 20.01 6.08 -3.34
N LEU A 120 19.05 5.16 -3.27
CA LEU A 120 18.79 4.40 -2.03
C LEU A 120 20.02 3.56 -1.67
N SER A 121 20.18 3.25 -0.38
CA SER A 121 21.35 2.52 0.11
C SER A 121 21.01 1.66 1.33
N THR A 122 22.03 0.98 1.85
CA THR A 122 21.97 0.25 3.13
C THR A 122 21.60 1.16 4.32
N PHE A 123 21.78 2.48 4.20
CA PHE A 123 21.40 3.43 5.24
C PHE A 123 19.92 3.83 5.12
N LYS A 124 19.24 3.88 6.27
CA LYS A 124 17.86 4.35 6.38
C LYS A 124 17.73 5.75 5.78
N THR A 125 16.82 5.86 4.82
CA THR A 125 16.53 7.08 4.08
C THR A 125 15.04 7.38 4.22
N ASN A 126 14.69 8.58 4.66
CA ASN A 126 13.29 9.02 4.67
C ASN A 126 12.91 9.52 3.27
N VAL A 127 11.98 8.83 2.62
CA VAL A 127 11.48 9.21 1.29
C VAL A 127 10.02 9.63 1.43
N CYS A 128 9.72 10.84 0.95
CA CYS A 128 8.35 11.29 0.79
C CYS A 128 8.04 11.65 -0.66
N VAL A 129 6.78 11.51 -1.05
CA VAL A 129 6.23 11.99 -2.32
C VAL A 129 4.94 12.74 -2.05
N THR A 130 4.72 13.84 -2.76
CA THR A 130 3.44 14.56 -2.75
C THR A 130 2.95 14.80 -4.15
N TRP A 131 1.63 14.96 -4.25
CA TRP A 131 0.95 15.33 -5.48
C TRP A 131 -0.36 16.03 -5.16
N ASN A 132 -0.75 16.97 -6.03
CA ASN A 132 -2.01 17.71 -5.93
C ASN A 132 -2.72 17.70 -7.28
N SER A 133 -3.95 17.19 -7.34
CA SER A 133 -4.74 17.10 -8.57
C SER A 133 -5.00 18.44 -9.23
N THR A 134 -5.33 19.48 -8.46
CA THR A 134 -5.70 20.79 -9.02
C THR A 134 -4.61 21.39 -9.89
N THR A 135 -3.34 21.20 -9.50
CA THR A 135 -2.18 21.80 -10.18
C THR A 135 -1.29 20.77 -10.89
N GLY A 136 -1.43 19.49 -10.54
CA GLY A 136 -0.47 18.44 -10.87
C GLY A 136 0.89 18.60 -10.19
N LEU A 137 1.08 19.55 -9.27
CA LEU A 137 2.39 19.77 -8.65
C LEU A 137 2.79 18.56 -7.82
N SER A 138 3.96 18.01 -8.17
CA SER A 138 4.55 16.83 -7.55
C SER A 138 5.99 17.09 -7.14
N ALA A 139 6.42 16.48 -6.06
CA ALA A 139 7.83 16.43 -5.68
C ALA A 139 8.13 15.14 -4.89
N PHE A 140 9.39 14.72 -4.94
CA PHE A 140 9.98 13.85 -3.92
C PHE A 140 10.73 14.66 -2.87
N TRP A 141 10.85 14.09 -1.68
CA TRP A 141 11.75 14.50 -0.61
C TRP A 141 12.63 13.32 -0.21
N MET A 142 13.88 13.61 0.12
CA MET A 142 14.82 12.65 0.69
C MET A 142 15.48 13.30 1.90
N ASP A 143 15.31 12.70 3.08
CA ASP A 143 15.83 13.20 4.36
C ASP A 143 15.47 14.68 4.59
N GLY A 144 14.19 15.00 4.42
CA GLY A 144 13.64 16.36 4.56
C GLY A 144 13.98 17.33 3.41
N LYS A 145 14.84 16.95 2.45
CA LYS A 145 15.24 17.81 1.32
C LYS A 145 14.35 17.59 0.11
N ARG A 146 13.70 18.65 -0.37
CA ARG A 146 12.79 18.62 -1.51
C ARG A 146 13.53 18.64 -2.85
N SER A 147 13.08 17.82 -3.79
CA SER A 147 13.43 17.88 -5.22
C SER A 147 12.88 19.13 -5.93
N ALA A 148 13.28 19.35 -7.19
CA ALA A 148 12.54 20.28 -8.06
C ALA A 148 11.10 19.75 -8.28
N ARG A 149 10.12 20.66 -8.31
CA ARG A 149 8.73 20.27 -8.58
C ARG A 149 8.55 19.94 -10.06
N GLN A 150 7.68 18.98 -10.34
CA GLN A 150 7.19 18.66 -11.68
C GLN A 150 5.67 18.79 -11.73
N VAL A 151 5.10 18.89 -12.93
CA VAL A 151 3.65 18.86 -13.15
C VAL A 151 3.30 17.48 -13.71
N TYR A 152 2.44 16.76 -13.01
CA TYR A 152 2.05 15.40 -13.33
C TYR A 152 0.56 15.18 -13.07
N LYS A 153 -0.15 14.69 -14.09
CA LYS A 153 -1.59 14.37 -14.10
C LYS A 153 -2.50 15.39 -13.37
N PRO A 154 -2.52 16.68 -13.76
CA PRO A 154 -3.51 17.60 -13.25
C PRO A 154 -4.93 17.11 -13.60
N GLY A 155 -5.85 17.20 -12.64
CA GLY A 155 -7.25 16.76 -12.77
C GLY A 155 -7.49 15.27 -12.57
N HIS A 156 -6.44 14.46 -12.35
CA HIS A 156 -6.60 13.04 -12.03
C HIS A 156 -7.21 12.84 -10.63
N THR A 157 -7.80 11.68 -10.37
CA THR A 157 -8.36 11.31 -9.06
C THR A 157 -7.93 9.89 -8.77
N ILE A 158 -7.32 9.67 -7.60
CA ILE A 158 -7.02 8.32 -7.13
C ILE A 158 -8.35 7.69 -6.71
N SER A 159 -8.65 6.53 -7.28
CA SER A 159 -9.88 5.79 -7.07
C SER A 159 -9.83 4.99 -5.76
N ALA A 160 -10.96 4.90 -5.07
CA ALA A 160 -11.11 4.02 -3.91
C ALA A 160 -11.16 2.53 -4.30
N GLN A 161 -11.33 1.68 -3.29
CA GLN A 161 -11.56 0.23 -3.42
C GLN A 161 -10.38 -0.57 -3.99
N GLY A 162 -9.16 -0.03 -3.92
CA GLY A 162 -7.95 -0.81 -4.13
C GLY A 162 -7.41 -1.44 -2.83
N THR A 163 -6.27 -2.12 -2.97
CA THR A 163 -5.50 -2.68 -1.85
C THR A 163 -4.10 -2.11 -1.87
N VAL A 164 -3.58 -1.73 -0.70
CA VAL A 164 -2.19 -1.30 -0.53
C VAL A 164 -1.32 -2.50 -0.18
N ILE A 165 -0.21 -2.63 -0.89
CA ILE A 165 0.79 -3.69 -0.73
C ILE A 165 2.18 -3.06 -0.58
N LEU A 166 2.96 -3.60 0.36
CA LEU A 166 4.39 -3.41 0.47
C LEU A 166 5.11 -4.71 0.12
N GLY A 167 6.22 -4.62 -0.61
CA GLY A 167 7.08 -5.77 -0.93
C GLY A 167 6.95 -6.31 -2.35
N GLN A 168 5.79 -6.13 -2.99
CA GLN A 168 5.48 -6.67 -4.31
C GLN A 168 4.68 -5.66 -5.13
N ASP A 169 4.79 -5.77 -6.46
CA ASP A 169 3.91 -5.12 -7.41
C ASP A 169 2.88 -6.12 -7.95
N PRO A 170 1.58 -5.94 -7.70
CA PRO A 170 0.54 -6.80 -8.24
C PRO A 170 0.21 -6.46 -9.72
N ASP A 171 0.76 -7.20 -10.68
CA ASP A 171 0.42 -7.03 -12.11
C ASP A 171 -1.05 -7.38 -12.44
N ALA A 172 -1.67 -8.26 -11.64
CA ALA A 172 -3.11 -8.51 -11.60
C ALA A 172 -3.68 -8.20 -10.21
N PHE A 173 -5.01 -8.06 -10.07
CA PHE A 173 -5.62 -7.78 -8.76
C PHE A 173 -5.22 -8.83 -7.71
N LEU A 174 -4.26 -8.46 -6.84
CA LEU A 174 -3.65 -9.29 -5.81
C LEU A 174 -2.93 -10.56 -6.31
N GLY A 175 -2.36 -10.53 -7.51
CA GLY A 175 -1.62 -11.66 -8.08
C GLY A 175 -0.65 -11.26 -9.19
N GLU A 176 -0.05 -12.27 -9.83
CA GLU A 176 0.94 -12.11 -10.91
C GLU A 176 2.21 -11.34 -10.48
N TYR A 177 2.67 -11.56 -9.25
CA TYR A 177 3.89 -10.93 -8.74
C TYR A 177 5.15 -11.44 -9.46
N GLU A 178 6.06 -10.52 -9.78
CA GLU A 178 7.36 -10.84 -10.39
C GLU A 178 8.51 -10.71 -9.38
N ALA A 179 9.17 -11.82 -9.07
CA ALA A 179 10.21 -11.88 -8.03
C ALA A 179 11.32 -10.82 -8.21
N TYR A 180 11.73 -10.54 -9.45
CA TYR A 180 12.82 -9.58 -9.73
C TYR A 180 12.43 -8.11 -9.46
N GLN A 181 11.15 -7.81 -9.30
CA GLN A 181 10.65 -6.48 -8.95
C GLN A 181 10.45 -6.29 -7.44
N SER A 182 10.49 -7.39 -6.68
CA SER A 182 10.23 -7.39 -5.24
C SER A 182 11.24 -6.53 -4.46
N PHE A 183 10.74 -5.96 -3.37
CA PHE A 183 11.58 -5.23 -2.41
C PHE A 183 12.36 -6.19 -1.52
N ILE A 184 13.63 -5.87 -1.28
CA ILE A 184 14.50 -6.55 -0.31
C ILE A 184 15.13 -5.47 0.57
N GLY A 185 15.01 -5.62 1.88
CA GLY A 185 15.51 -4.66 2.86
C GLY A 185 14.51 -4.31 3.94
N GLU A 186 14.60 -3.10 4.47
CA GLU A 186 13.80 -2.61 5.59
C GLU A 186 12.83 -1.51 5.15
N ILE A 187 11.56 -1.63 5.58
CA ILE A 187 10.54 -0.58 5.47
C ILE A 187 9.99 -0.27 6.87
N SER A 188 10.00 1.01 7.24
CA SER A 188 9.34 1.48 8.47
C SER A 188 8.68 2.85 8.25
N ASN A 189 7.92 3.30 9.25
CA ASN A 189 7.36 4.65 9.31
C ASN A 189 6.54 5.05 8.07
N VAL A 190 5.78 4.10 7.50
CA VAL A 190 4.88 4.38 6.38
C VAL A 190 3.68 5.18 6.88
N ASN A 191 3.60 6.44 6.45
CA ASN A 191 2.55 7.37 6.81
C ASN A 191 1.99 8.04 5.56
N MET A 192 0.68 8.29 5.55
CA MET A 192 0.01 8.91 4.41
C MET A 192 -1.10 9.87 4.84
N TRP A 193 -1.22 10.96 4.09
CA TRP A 193 -2.21 12.01 4.25
C TRP A 193 -2.97 12.22 2.94
N ASP A 194 -4.23 12.63 3.02
CA ASP A 194 -5.05 13.04 1.87
C ASP A 194 -4.86 14.51 1.45
N TYR A 195 -3.76 15.12 1.89
CA TYR A 195 -3.37 16.49 1.57
C TYR A 195 -1.85 16.58 1.42
N VAL A 196 -1.40 17.68 0.83
CA VAL A 196 0.03 18.00 0.68
C VAL A 196 0.50 18.65 1.97
N LEU A 197 1.44 18.02 2.66
CA LEU A 197 2.15 18.60 3.80
C LEU A 197 2.99 19.80 3.37
N SER A 198 3.20 20.75 4.29
CA SER A 198 4.09 21.87 4.02
C SER A 198 5.56 21.41 4.00
N ASP A 199 6.43 22.18 3.33
CA ASP A 199 7.87 21.90 3.30
C ASP A 199 8.45 21.83 4.74
N SER A 200 7.92 22.60 5.69
CA SER A 200 8.31 22.58 7.11
C SER A 200 7.81 21.34 7.85
N ASP A 201 6.60 20.85 7.57
CA ASP A 201 6.08 19.64 8.21
C ASP A 201 6.89 18.40 7.79
N ILE A 202 7.28 18.32 6.52
CA ILE A 202 8.11 17.21 6.01
C ILE A 202 9.52 17.27 6.62
N GLN A 203 10.08 18.46 6.82
CA GLN A 203 11.36 18.61 7.53
C GLN A 203 11.23 18.21 9.02
N ALA A 204 10.12 18.58 9.66
CA ALA A 204 9.86 18.20 11.05
C ALA A 204 9.66 16.69 11.23
N LEU A 205 9.06 16.01 10.24
CA LEU A 205 8.97 14.55 10.17
C LEU A 205 10.36 13.88 10.13
N HIS A 206 11.31 14.47 9.40
CA HIS A 206 12.67 13.93 9.32
C HIS A 206 13.46 14.10 10.63
N CYS A 207 13.28 15.21 11.34
CA CYS A 207 14.00 15.50 12.58
C CYS A 207 13.35 14.90 13.84
N ASP A 208 12.30 14.09 13.72
CA ASP A 208 11.51 13.53 14.84
C ASP A 208 10.97 14.57 15.85
N CYS A 209 10.87 15.83 15.45
CA CYS A 209 10.55 16.94 16.36
C CYS A 209 9.04 17.09 16.61
N SER A 210 8.23 16.94 15.55
CA SER A 210 6.77 16.94 15.61
C SER A 210 6.23 16.20 14.40
N ILE A 211 5.69 15.00 14.64
CA ILE A 211 5.19 14.12 13.59
C ILE A 211 3.68 14.33 13.50
N PRO A 212 3.15 15.07 12.51
CA PRO A 212 1.72 15.02 12.22
C PRO A 212 1.34 13.55 11.99
N LYS A 213 0.22 13.08 12.54
CA LYS A 213 -0.24 11.71 12.28
C LYS A 213 -0.82 11.63 10.89
N GLY A 214 -0.47 10.59 10.14
CA GLY A 214 -1.12 10.31 8.87
C GLY A 214 -2.60 9.97 9.06
N ASN A 215 -3.46 10.57 8.25
CA ASN A 215 -4.91 10.38 8.34
C ASN A 215 -5.45 9.35 7.33
N ILE A 216 -4.58 8.78 6.49
CA ILE A 216 -4.83 7.59 5.66
C ILE A 216 -4.11 6.41 6.30
N PHE A 217 -2.80 6.55 6.53
CA PHE A 217 -1.96 5.58 7.22
C PHE A 217 -1.18 6.29 8.32
N ASP A 218 -1.29 5.79 9.55
CA ASP A 218 -0.39 6.13 10.66
C ASP A 218 0.32 4.84 11.08
N TRP A 219 1.64 4.79 10.89
CA TRP A 219 2.43 3.58 11.14
C TRP A 219 2.23 3.02 12.55
N ASN A 220 1.99 3.89 13.53
CA ASN A 220 1.80 3.49 14.92
C ASN A 220 0.49 2.74 15.16
N THR A 221 -0.52 2.95 14.30
CA THR A 221 -1.89 2.45 14.49
C THR A 221 -2.43 1.67 13.28
N VAL A 222 -1.65 1.54 12.22
CA VAL A 222 -2.06 0.89 10.96
C VAL A 222 -2.49 -0.56 11.19
N GLN A 223 -3.58 -0.95 10.55
CA GLN A 223 -4.00 -2.34 10.47
C GLN A 223 -3.26 -3.01 9.31
N TYR A 224 -2.75 -4.22 9.51
CA TYR A 224 -1.95 -4.91 8.49
C TYR A 224 -2.11 -6.44 8.50
N GLU A 225 -1.83 -7.03 7.35
CA GLU A 225 -1.76 -8.49 7.16
C GLU A 225 -0.43 -8.86 6.52
N ILE A 226 0.24 -9.89 7.05
CA ILE A 226 1.51 -10.40 6.50
C ILE A 226 1.24 -11.64 5.66
N ASN A 227 1.88 -11.71 4.49
CA ASN A 227 1.96 -12.90 3.67
C ASN A 227 3.42 -13.25 3.36
N GLY A 228 3.74 -14.53 3.32
CA GLY A 228 5.09 -15.02 3.01
C GLY A 228 6.11 -14.73 4.11
N ASN A 229 7.36 -14.51 3.72
CA ASN A 229 8.48 -14.35 4.63
C ASN A 229 8.81 -12.86 4.84
N VAL A 230 8.04 -12.21 5.70
CA VAL A 230 8.31 -10.85 6.18
C VAL A 230 8.49 -10.90 7.69
N LEU A 231 9.62 -10.37 8.17
CA LEU A 231 9.93 -10.31 9.59
C LEU A 231 9.52 -8.95 10.16
N ILE A 232 8.90 -8.95 11.33
CA ILE A 232 8.70 -7.74 12.12
C ILE A 232 9.81 -7.69 13.17
N ILE A 233 10.69 -6.71 13.07
CA ILE A 233 11.80 -6.52 14.01
C ILE A 233 11.61 -5.19 14.77
N PRO A 234 12.12 -5.07 16.02
CA PRO A 234 12.19 -3.77 16.68
C PRO A 234 12.97 -2.79 15.80
N ASP A 235 12.42 -1.60 15.58
CA ASP A 235 13.22 -0.51 15.04
C ASP A 235 14.25 -0.16 16.11
N GLY A 236 15.53 -0.16 15.76
CA GLY A 236 16.67 -0.07 16.70
C GLY A 236 16.70 1.17 17.60
N GLN A 237 15.68 2.02 17.53
CA GLN A 237 15.35 3.05 18.51
C GLN A 237 14.53 2.50 19.69
N SER A 238 15.01 1.45 20.37
CA SER A 238 14.57 1.21 21.75
C SER A 238 15.36 2.15 22.66
N ASN A 239 14.71 3.19 23.18
CA ASN A 239 15.22 4.08 24.23
C ASN A 239 16.42 4.96 23.87
N THR A 240 16.18 6.05 23.14
CA THR A 240 16.95 7.28 23.41
C THR A 240 15.99 8.39 23.77
N VAL A 241 16.22 8.96 24.96
CA VAL A 241 15.57 10.18 25.45
C VAL A 241 15.62 11.22 24.33
N PRO A 242 14.52 11.91 23.98
CA PRO A 242 14.60 13.00 23.01
C PRO A 242 15.60 14.00 23.56
N ASN A 243 16.74 14.08 22.88
CA ASN A 243 17.70 15.14 23.14
C ASN A 243 16.97 16.40 22.74
N MET A 244 16.53 17.16 23.74
CA MET A 244 15.92 18.47 23.57
C MET A 244 17.01 19.41 23.06
N GLY A 245 17.31 19.27 21.76
CA GLY A 245 18.33 19.99 21.02
C GLY A 245 17.66 20.75 19.89
N LEU A 246 17.20 21.95 20.25
CA LEU A 246 16.93 23.13 19.43
C LEU A 246 16.69 22.91 17.92
N CYS A 247 15.44 23.16 17.52
CA CYS A 247 15.10 23.65 16.18
C CYS A 247 15.89 24.91 15.80
#